data_AF-A0A0R3PYT2-F1
#
_entry.id   AF-A0A0R3PYT2-F1
#
_cell.length_a   1.000
_cell.length_b   1.000
_cell.length_c   1.000
_cell.angle_alpha   90.00
_cell.angle_beta   90.00
_cell.angle_gamma   90.00
#
_symmetry.space_group_name_H-M   'P 1'
#
loop_
_entity.id
_entity.type
_entity.pdbx_description
1 polymer ?
#
loop_
_entity_poly.entity_id
_entity_poly.type
_entity_poly.pdbx_seq_one_letter_code
_entity_poly.pdbx_strand_id
1 'polypeptide(L)'
;LPVGAPYLLHSVPEGNKAEAEYVVSRSDPPRADLVTVTGPGLGPVVVQQSTYVSIDTTFAGFGDIDLFVDGPTRTPVHCVDNRDGTLTVYYVPQTPGVYFLRVMFDNSHISGSPFQVLAVPTIVTSSLMADHDKTDFSFSSMSSGSPTSQTTPCVQ
;
A
#
# COMPACT_ATOMS: atom_id res chain seq x y z
N LEU A 1 -23.52 18.38 -6.57
CA LEU A 1 -22.75 19.20 -7.55
C LEU A 1 -21.72 18.28 -8.19
N PRO A 2 -21.51 18.32 -9.52
CA PRO A 2 -21.16 17.15 -10.32
C PRO A 2 -19.70 16.71 -10.13
N VAL A 3 -19.53 15.39 -10.19
CA VAL A 3 -18.25 14.67 -10.29
C VAL A 3 -17.59 15.07 -11.63
N GLY A 4 -16.36 15.59 -11.59
CA GLY A 4 -15.62 15.95 -12.80
C GLY A 4 -15.07 17.38 -12.88
N ALA A 5 -14.84 18.05 -11.74
CA ALA A 5 -13.97 19.22 -11.74
C ALA A 5 -12.51 18.77 -12.00
N PRO A 6 -11.77 19.38 -12.95
CA PRO A 6 -10.36 19.10 -13.12
C PRO A 6 -9.60 19.52 -11.86
N TYR A 7 -8.66 18.69 -11.43
CA TYR A 7 -7.76 19.03 -10.33
C TYR A 7 -6.85 20.18 -10.78
N LEU A 8 -7.11 21.39 -10.27
CA LEU A 8 -6.24 22.54 -10.42
C LEU A 8 -5.05 22.36 -9.47
N LEU A 9 -3.87 22.03 -9.99
CA LEU A 9 -2.64 22.17 -9.22
C LEU A 9 -2.13 23.62 -9.29
N HIS A 10 -1.64 24.11 -8.15
CA HIS A 10 -1.27 25.51 -7.92
C HIS A 10 -0.12 26.00 -8.82
N SER A 11 -0.34 27.21 -9.31
CA SER A 11 0.56 28.23 -9.86
C SER A 11 2.08 28.06 -9.64
N VAL A 12 2.84 28.20 -10.74
CA VAL A 12 4.28 28.55 -10.77
C VAL A 12 4.41 29.95 -11.40
N PRO A 13 5.18 30.88 -10.81
CA PRO A 13 5.20 32.29 -11.22
C PRO A 13 5.91 32.53 -12.55
N GLU A 14 5.39 33.53 -13.28
CA GLU A 14 5.81 33.97 -14.62
C GLU A 14 7.33 34.15 -14.76
N GLY A 15 7.93 33.46 -15.74
CA GLY A 15 9.36 33.58 -15.99
C GLY A 15 9.96 32.60 -17.00
N ASN A 16 9.55 32.69 -18.27
CA ASN A 16 10.44 32.41 -19.43
C ASN A 16 10.84 30.95 -19.72
N LYS A 17 9.98 29.96 -19.49
CA LYS A 17 10.06 28.67 -20.21
C LYS A 17 8.67 28.29 -20.70
N ALA A 18 8.56 28.03 -22.00
CA ALA A 18 7.41 27.33 -22.56
C ALA A 18 7.45 25.87 -22.08
N GLU A 19 7.09 25.62 -20.82
CA GLU A 19 6.54 24.33 -20.46
C GLU A 19 5.10 24.32 -20.96
N ALA A 20 4.86 23.62 -22.06
CA ALA A 20 3.50 23.30 -22.42
C ALA A 20 2.94 22.44 -21.29
N GLU A 21 2.04 22.99 -20.48
CA GLU A 21 1.21 22.21 -19.58
C GLU A 21 0.45 21.18 -20.44
N TYR A 22 0.80 19.90 -20.30
CA TYR A 22 0.03 18.85 -20.95
C TYR A 22 -1.27 18.65 -20.15
N VAL A 23 -2.29 19.41 -20.53
CA VAL A 23 -3.62 19.29 -19.95
C VAL A 23 -4.32 18.10 -20.61
N VAL A 24 -4.45 17.00 -19.86
CA VAL A 24 -5.22 15.84 -20.28
C VAL A 24 -6.66 16.26 -20.55
N SER A 25 -7.09 16.13 -21.81
CA SER A 25 -8.44 16.44 -22.27
C SER A 25 -9.33 15.19 -22.22
N ARG A 26 -10.63 15.36 -22.00
CA ARG A 26 -11.60 14.23 -22.05
C ARG A 26 -11.70 13.56 -23.42
N SER A 27 -11.19 14.21 -24.46
CA SER A 27 -11.09 13.69 -25.81
C SER A 27 -9.81 12.90 -26.07
N ASP A 28 -8.82 12.98 -25.18
CA ASP A 28 -7.57 12.26 -25.36
C ASP A 28 -7.81 10.77 -25.14
N PRO A 29 -7.27 9.90 -26.01
CA PRO A 29 -7.41 8.47 -25.83
C PRO A 29 -6.71 8.03 -24.54
N PRO A 30 -7.25 7.03 -23.83
CA PRO A 30 -6.60 6.46 -22.65
C PRO A 30 -5.29 5.76 -23.04
N ARG A 31 -4.25 5.99 -22.24
CA ARG A 31 -2.86 5.58 -22.47
C ARG A 31 -2.31 4.81 -21.28
N ALA A 32 -2.56 3.50 -21.29
CA ALA A 32 -2.08 2.58 -20.25
C ALA A 32 -0.53 2.51 -20.16
N ASP A 33 0.17 2.87 -21.24
CA ASP A 33 1.64 2.93 -21.30
C ASP A 33 2.23 4.05 -20.44
N LEU A 34 1.43 5.08 -20.13
CA LEU A 34 1.83 6.23 -19.30
C LEU A 34 1.48 6.05 -17.82
N VAL A 35 0.76 4.99 -17.47
CA VAL A 35 0.48 4.65 -16.07
C VAL A 35 1.73 4.05 -15.46
N THR A 36 2.13 4.56 -14.29
CA THR A 36 3.27 4.01 -13.54
C THR A 36 2.82 3.50 -12.19
N VAL A 37 3.51 2.47 -11.68
CA VAL A 37 3.27 1.92 -10.34
C VAL A 37 4.58 1.95 -9.59
N THR A 38 4.54 2.48 -8.38
CA THR A 38 5.70 2.63 -7.50
C THR A 38 5.32 2.25 -6.06
N GLY A 39 6.30 2.18 -5.17
CA GLY A 39 6.07 1.95 -3.75
C GLY A 39 6.63 0.63 -3.22
N PRO A 40 6.72 0.48 -1.90
CA PRO A 40 7.37 -0.65 -1.24
C PRO A 40 6.66 -1.98 -1.50
N GLY A 41 5.38 -1.96 -1.85
CA GLY A 41 4.60 -3.15 -2.18
C GLY A 41 5.07 -3.88 -3.44
N LEU A 42 5.75 -3.20 -4.37
CA LEU A 42 6.27 -3.88 -5.56
C LEU A 42 7.48 -4.78 -5.30
N GLY A 43 8.13 -4.62 -4.13
CA GLY A 43 9.29 -5.41 -3.74
C GLY A 43 8.93 -6.62 -2.87
N PRO A 44 9.93 -7.23 -2.20
CA PRO A 44 9.67 -8.20 -1.15
C PRO A 44 8.91 -7.55 0.02
N VAL A 45 7.83 -8.21 0.46
CA VAL A 45 6.94 -7.72 1.51
C VAL A 45 6.84 -8.75 2.63
N VAL A 46 6.53 -8.31 3.84
CA VAL A 46 6.38 -9.20 4.99
C VAL A 46 4.90 -9.52 5.19
N VAL A 47 4.58 -10.79 5.44
CA VAL A 47 3.20 -11.21 5.75
C VAL A 47 2.67 -10.54 7.03
N GLN A 48 1.36 -10.30 7.06
CA GLN A 48 0.65 -9.61 8.15
C GLN A 48 1.11 -8.17 8.39
N GLN A 49 2.00 -7.63 7.55
CA GLN A 49 2.37 -6.21 7.58
C GLN A 49 1.66 -5.47 6.46
N SER A 50 1.10 -4.30 6.79
CA SER A 50 0.51 -3.42 5.78
C SER A 50 1.61 -2.81 4.91
N THR A 51 1.41 -2.88 3.60
CA THR A 51 2.25 -2.24 2.60
C THR A 51 1.38 -1.55 1.57
N TYR A 52 1.99 -0.81 0.65
CA TYR A 52 1.26 -0.06 -0.36
C TYR A 52 2.00 0.04 -1.69
N VAL A 53 1.22 0.29 -2.73
CA VAL A 53 1.69 0.76 -4.04
C VAL A 53 0.96 2.05 -4.41
N SER A 54 1.66 2.95 -5.08
CA SER A 54 1.11 4.18 -5.66
C SER A 54 1.02 4.01 -7.17
N ILE A 55 -0.16 4.25 -7.73
CA ILE A 55 -0.45 4.19 -9.15
C ILE A 55 -0.61 5.64 -9.63
N ASP A 56 0.25 6.07 -10.54
CA ASP A 56 0.20 7.40 -11.13
C ASP A 56 -0.44 7.32 -12.52
N THR A 57 -1.57 8.01 -12.68
CA THR A 57 -2.32 8.13 -13.94
C THR A 57 -2.38 9.56 -14.47
N THR A 58 -1.54 10.47 -13.94
CA THR A 58 -1.56 11.90 -14.26
C THR A 58 -1.49 12.19 -15.77
N PHE A 59 -0.74 11.40 -16.53
CA PHE A 59 -0.58 11.55 -17.98
C PHE A 59 -1.36 10.51 -18.81
N ALA A 60 -2.05 9.58 -18.16
CA ALA A 60 -2.65 8.43 -18.83
C ALA A 60 -3.98 8.73 -19.53
N GLY A 61 -4.59 9.90 -19.33
CA GLY A 61 -5.93 10.15 -19.86
C GLY A 61 -7.02 9.99 -18.80
N PHE A 62 -8.27 10.10 -19.24
CA PHE A 62 -9.43 9.71 -18.44
C PHE A 62 -9.74 8.24 -18.70
N GLY A 63 -9.82 7.43 -17.66
CA GLY A 63 -10.13 6.01 -17.75
C GLY A 63 -10.26 5.36 -16.38
N ASP A 64 -10.78 4.14 -16.37
CA ASP A 64 -10.94 3.35 -15.15
C ASP A 64 -9.69 2.52 -14.85
N ILE A 65 -9.35 2.39 -13.57
CA ILE A 65 -8.23 1.55 -13.09
C ILE A 65 -8.80 0.29 -12.45
N ASP A 66 -8.39 -0.86 -12.97
CA ASP A 66 -8.68 -2.17 -12.38
C ASP A 66 -7.43 -2.75 -11.73
N LEU A 67 -7.58 -3.23 -10.49
CA LEU A 67 -6.52 -3.93 -9.75
C LEU A 67 -7.00 -5.32 -9.33
N PHE A 68 -6.19 -6.33 -9.64
CA PHE A 68 -6.37 -7.69 -9.16
C PHE A 68 -5.12 -8.16 -8.42
N VAL A 69 -5.32 -8.84 -7.30
CA VAL A 69 -4.26 -9.44 -6.49
C VAL A 69 -4.47 -10.94 -6.49
N ASP A 70 -3.66 -11.66 -7.25
CA ASP A 70 -3.65 -13.13 -7.25
C ASP A 70 -2.53 -13.63 -6.34
N GLY A 71 -2.79 -14.69 -5.60
CA GLY A 71 -1.79 -15.28 -4.73
C GLY A 71 -2.30 -16.51 -3.97
N PRO A 72 -1.50 -17.02 -3.02
CA PRO A 72 -1.85 -18.21 -2.23
C PRO A 72 -3.14 -18.04 -1.45
N THR A 73 -3.46 -16.81 -1.03
CA THR A 73 -4.65 -16.47 -0.27
C THR A 73 -5.24 -15.16 -0.74
N ARG A 74 -6.54 -14.96 -0.48
CA ARG A 74 -7.19 -13.66 -0.69
C ARG A 74 -6.56 -12.62 0.23
N THR A 75 -6.05 -11.55 -0.36
CA THR A 75 -5.42 -10.44 0.34
C THR A 75 -6.43 -9.31 0.52
N PRO A 76 -6.62 -8.77 1.74
CA PRO A 76 -7.38 -7.54 1.95
C PRO A 76 -6.70 -6.37 1.23
N VAL A 77 -7.48 -5.60 0.47
CA VAL A 77 -7.02 -4.43 -0.29
C VAL A 77 -7.86 -3.23 0.08
N HIS A 78 -7.21 -2.08 0.24
CA HIS A 78 -7.85 -0.80 0.51
C HIS A 78 -7.27 0.27 -0.42
N CYS A 79 -8.14 0.97 -1.15
CA CYS A 79 -7.72 1.97 -2.14
C CYS A 79 -8.05 3.38 -1.65
N VAL A 80 -7.13 4.30 -1.89
CA VAL A 80 -7.25 5.73 -1.54
C VAL A 80 -6.94 6.55 -2.78
N ASP A 81 -7.95 7.27 -3.29
CA ASP A 81 -7.76 8.28 -4.33
C ASP A 81 -7.20 9.55 -3.69
N ASN A 82 -5.98 9.91 -4.07
CA ASN A 82 -5.28 11.08 -3.54
C ASN A 82 -5.77 12.39 -4.16
N ARG A 83 -6.63 12.32 -5.19
CA ARG A 83 -7.22 13.50 -5.83
C ARG A 83 -6.19 14.43 -6.48
N ASP A 84 -5.05 13.89 -6.87
CA ASP A 84 -3.96 14.58 -7.55
C ASP A 84 -3.53 13.85 -8.84
N GLY A 85 -4.33 12.86 -9.27
CA GLY A 85 -3.98 11.97 -10.38
C GLY A 85 -3.23 10.71 -9.95
N THR A 86 -3.02 10.51 -8.65
CA THR A 86 -2.45 9.27 -8.09
C THR A 86 -3.47 8.51 -7.21
N LEU A 87 -3.33 7.19 -7.20
CA LEU A 87 -4.13 6.25 -6.40
C LEU A 87 -3.19 5.42 -5.53
N THR A 88 -3.39 5.45 -4.21
CA THR A 88 -2.64 4.61 -3.28
C THR A 88 -3.44 3.37 -2.92
N VAL A 89 -2.85 2.20 -3.14
CA VAL A 89 -3.44 0.90 -2.82
C VAL A 89 -2.65 0.27 -1.69
N TYR A 90 -3.32 0.07 -0.56
CA TYR A 90 -2.81 -0.65 0.59
C TYR A 90 -3.26 -2.11 0.52
N TYR A 91 -2.37 -3.03 0.89
CA TYR A 91 -2.73 -4.44 1.02
C TYR A 91 -1.91 -5.13 2.09
N VAL A 92 -2.45 -6.24 2.62
CA VAL A 92 -1.85 -6.98 3.74
C VAL A 92 -1.76 -8.48 3.39
N PRO A 93 -0.63 -8.97 2.86
CA PRO A 93 -0.50 -10.38 2.48
C PRO A 93 -0.61 -11.28 3.71
N GLN A 94 -1.48 -12.29 3.65
CA GLN A 94 -1.77 -13.14 4.83
C GLN A 94 -0.86 -14.36 4.91
N THR A 95 -0.49 -14.92 3.76
CA THR A 95 0.30 -16.16 3.67
C THR A 95 1.56 -15.93 2.84
N PRO A 96 2.73 -16.50 3.25
CA PRO A 96 3.95 -16.37 2.49
C PRO A 96 3.82 -17.01 1.11
N GLY A 97 4.47 -16.43 0.11
CA GLY A 97 4.45 -16.93 -1.26
C GLY A 97 4.52 -15.81 -2.29
N VAL A 98 4.35 -16.19 -3.55
CA VAL A 98 4.38 -15.27 -4.68
C VAL A 98 2.97 -14.75 -4.96
N TYR A 99 2.84 -13.43 -5.01
CA TYR A 99 1.63 -12.72 -5.41
C TYR A 99 1.86 -12.04 -6.77
N PHE A 100 0.78 -11.90 -7.54
CA PHE A 100 0.77 -11.18 -8.80
C PHE A 100 -0.22 -10.02 -8.72
N LEU A 101 0.28 -8.80 -8.86
CA LEU A 101 -0.54 -7.60 -8.96
C LEU A 101 -0.81 -7.33 -10.44
N ARG A 102 -2.05 -7.53 -10.88
CA ARG A 102 -2.51 -7.14 -12.21
C ARG A 102 -3.13 -5.76 -12.13
N VAL A 103 -2.57 -4.82 -12.89
CA VAL A 103 -3.06 -3.44 -12.97
C VAL A 103 -3.41 -3.20 -14.43
N MET A 104 -4.65 -2.78 -14.66
CA MET A 104 -5.16 -2.46 -15.98
C MET A 104 -5.74 -1.05 -15.95
N PHE A 105 -5.57 -0.34 -17.05
CA PHE A 105 -6.15 0.99 -17.28
C PHE A 105 -6.98 0.92 -18.55
N ASP A 106 -8.28 1.24 -18.44
CA ASP A 106 -9.26 1.14 -19.52
C ASP A 106 -9.21 -0.22 -20.26
N ASN A 107 -9.31 -1.31 -19.48
CA ASN A 107 -9.21 -2.70 -19.95
C ASN A 107 -7.88 -3.09 -20.65
N SER A 108 -6.83 -2.26 -20.57
CA SER A 108 -5.50 -2.56 -21.10
C SER A 108 -4.47 -2.72 -19.99
N HIS A 109 -3.57 -3.70 -20.12
CA HIS A 109 -2.48 -3.88 -19.14
C HIS A 109 -1.50 -2.72 -19.23
N ILE A 110 -1.13 -2.19 -18.06
CA ILE A 110 -0.09 -1.17 -17.97
C ILE A 110 1.30 -1.79 -18.12
N SER A 111 2.29 -0.94 -18.36
CA SER A 111 3.69 -1.34 -18.38
C SER A 111 4.11 -2.01 -17.07
N GLY A 112 4.61 -3.25 -17.16
CA GLY A 112 5.09 -4.03 -16.01
C GLY A 112 4.02 -4.91 -15.34
N SER A 113 2.75 -4.80 -15.72
CA SER A 113 1.73 -5.73 -15.25
C SER A 113 1.83 -7.09 -15.99
N PRO A 114 1.70 -8.23 -15.29
CA PRO A 114 1.56 -8.40 -13.84
C PRO A 114 2.87 -8.18 -13.07
N PHE A 115 2.80 -7.48 -11.93
CA PHE A 115 3.94 -7.32 -11.02
C PHE A 115 4.03 -8.51 -10.07
N GLN A 116 5.18 -9.17 -10.07
CA GLN A 116 5.45 -10.29 -9.16
C GLN A 116 6.00 -9.78 -7.83
N VAL A 117 5.32 -10.12 -6.74
CA VAL A 117 5.64 -9.69 -5.36
C VAL A 117 5.89 -10.93 -4.49
N LEU A 118 7.02 -10.96 -3.77
CA LEU A 118 7.34 -12.05 -2.85
C LEU A 118 6.94 -11.67 -1.43
N ALA A 119 5.97 -12.37 -0.85
CA ALA A 119 5.62 -12.25 0.56
C ALA A 119 6.44 -13.24 1.40
N VAL A 120 7.25 -12.72 2.32
CA VAL A 120 8.11 -13.49 3.23
C VAL A 120 7.52 -13.58 4.64
N PRO A 121 7.78 -14.66 5.40
CA PRO A 121 7.35 -14.76 6.79
C PRO A 121 8.03 -13.71 7.68
N THR A 122 7.29 -13.19 8.66
CA THR A 122 7.87 -12.35 9.72
C THR A 122 8.81 -13.19 10.57
N ILE A 123 10.09 -12.81 10.65
CA ILE A 123 10.98 -13.38 11.66
C ILE A 123 10.68 -12.64 12.96
N VAL A 124 9.91 -13.26 13.84
CA VAL A 124 9.88 -12.83 15.24
C VAL A 124 11.20 -13.24 15.85
N THR A 125 12.23 -12.40 15.73
CA THR A 125 13.31 -12.45 16.69
C THR A 125 12.69 -12.02 18.00
N SER A 126 12.24 -12.99 18.79
CA SER A 126 12.09 -12.81 20.22
C SER A 126 13.47 -12.35 20.69
N SER A 127 13.68 -11.03 20.72
CA SER A 127 14.77 -10.44 21.47
C SER A 127 14.64 -11.07 22.84
N LEU A 128 15.60 -11.93 23.17
CA LEU A 128 15.77 -12.44 24.50
C LEU A 128 15.62 -11.21 25.41
N MET A 129 14.59 -11.20 26.25
CA MET A 129 14.57 -10.35 27.42
C MET A 129 15.73 -10.87 28.27
N ALA A 130 16.94 -10.46 27.91
CA ALA A 130 18.13 -10.66 28.69
C ALA A 130 17.98 -9.73 29.89
N ASP A 131 17.30 -10.32 30.88
CA ASP A 131 17.71 -10.33 32.27
C ASP A 131 18.21 -8.98 32.81
N HIS A 132 17.32 -8.38 33.57
CA HIS A 132 17.57 -7.27 34.46
C HIS A 132 18.52 -7.76 35.57
N ASP A 133 19.84 -7.68 35.38
CA ASP A 133 20.79 -7.80 36.50
C ASP A 133 20.69 -6.53 37.36
N LYS A 134 19.69 -6.53 38.26
CA LYS A 134 19.80 -5.83 39.54
C LYS A 134 20.19 -6.89 40.53
N THR A 135 21.48 -6.95 40.75
CA THR A 135 22.11 -7.64 41.85
C THR A 135 21.44 -7.18 43.16
N ASP A 136 20.69 -8.12 43.72
CA ASP A 136 20.57 -8.46 45.14
C ASP A 136 19.97 -7.44 46.11
N PHE A 137 18.76 -7.70 46.65
CA PHE A 137 18.38 -7.47 48.06
C PHE A 137 17.02 -8.14 48.38
N SER A 138 17.10 -9.37 48.89
CA SER A 138 16.30 -10.04 49.95
C SER A 138 14.74 -9.99 50.01
N PHE A 139 14.18 -11.20 49.88
CA PHE A 139 13.22 -11.92 50.77
C PHE A 139 11.79 -11.38 51.00
N SER A 140 10.76 -12.15 50.57
CA SER A 140 9.72 -12.77 51.43
C SER A 140 8.60 -13.51 50.65
N SER A 141 8.50 -14.82 50.90
CA SER A 141 7.33 -15.74 50.93
C SER A 141 6.06 -15.54 50.06
N MET A 142 5.80 -16.57 49.25
CA MET A 142 4.52 -17.29 48.99
C MET A 142 3.20 -16.49 48.85
N SER A 143 2.60 -16.51 47.66
CA SER A 143 1.22 -17.00 47.50
C SER A 143 0.91 -17.43 46.06
N SER A 144 0.08 -18.47 45.96
CA SER A 144 -0.38 -19.15 44.76
C SER A 144 -1.41 -18.33 43.97
N GLY A 145 -1.28 -18.25 42.64
CA GLY A 145 -2.35 -17.76 41.77
C GLY A 145 -2.12 -18.13 40.31
N SER A 146 -2.96 -19.01 39.77
CA SER A 146 -3.01 -19.41 38.36
C SER A 146 -3.26 -18.22 37.42
N PRO A 147 -2.71 -18.18 36.20
CA PRO A 147 -3.09 -17.17 35.22
C PRO A 147 -4.46 -17.51 34.60
N THR A 148 -5.48 -16.73 34.95
CA THR A 148 -6.75 -16.71 34.20
C THR A 148 -6.58 -15.93 32.91
N SER A 149 -6.87 -16.62 31.80
CA SER A 149 -7.02 -16.08 30.45
C SER A 149 -7.99 -14.89 30.43
N GLN A 150 -7.56 -13.73 29.92
CA GLN A 150 -8.49 -12.63 29.65
C GLN A 150 -8.24 -12.01 28.27
N THR A 151 -9.21 -12.28 27.41
CA THR A 151 -9.54 -11.59 26.17
C THR A 151 -10.06 -10.18 26.48
N THR A 152 -9.71 -9.19 25.67
CA THR A 152 -10.36 -7.86 25.70
C THR A 152 -10.85 -7.48 24.29
N PRO A 153 -12.10 -7.02 24.13
CA PRO A 153 -12.73 -6.75 22.82
C PRO A 153 -12.40 -5.36 22.26
N CYS A 154 -12.51 -5.23 20.93
CA CYS A 154 -12.44 -3.95 20.22
C CYS A 154 -13.70 -3.11 20.52
N VAL A 155 -13.52 -1.87 20.95
CA VAL A 155 -14.60 -0.89 21.13
C VAL A 155 -14.72 -0.05 19.86
N GLN A 156 -15.98 0.22 19.47
CA GLN A 156 -16.45 0.91 18.26
C GLN A 156 -15.96 2.35 18.11
#